data_AF-A0A533SHF0-F1
#
_entry.id   AF-A0A533SHF0-F1
#
_cell.length_a   1.000
_cell.length_b   1.000
_cell.length_c   1.000
_cell.angle_alpha   90.00
_cell.angle_beta   90.00
_cell.angle_gamma   90.00
#
_symmetry.space_group_name_H-M   'P 1'
#
loop_
_entity.id
_entity.type
_entity.pdbx_description
1 polymer ?
#
loop_
_entity_poly.entity_id
_entity_poly.type
_entity_poly.pdbx_seq_one_letter_code
_entity_poly.pdbx_strand_id
1 'polypeptide(L)'
;MRLTAKPLALIILVVIFGGVLLTGAFDWWTTETTRIPATFSEGEAAGQYDPADIRGSYTFGDVESSFAVPAAELAAAFALPPDVDAAAFEVKDLESLYADLEVEIGTASVRLFTAFYTGLPYDLSAEESYLPRQAVELLIARGNLSADRLAYLDGHTLDLATQPEAEGATPSAPQIEATPTVAHTPEAEDGTIRGKTTFQELLDWGVPPERIETVLGGAMPASGTLIKDYATAQGLEFATLRDALQLEVDAVLTR
;
A
#
# COMPACT_ATOMS: atom_id res chain seq x y z
N MET A 1 -54.24 -7.75 45.41
CA MET A 1 -54.45 -6.34 45.02
C MET A 1 -54.60 -6.25 43.51
N ARG A 2 -55.59 -5.53 42.99
CA ARG A 2 -55.70 -5.26 41.54
C ARG A 2 -54.94 -3.97 41.26
N LEU A 3 -53.89 -4.03 40.43
CA LEU A 3 -53.23 -2.81 39.94
C LEU A 3 -54.18 -2.10 38.98
N THR A 4 -54.45 -0.83 39.26
CA THR A 4 -55.22 0.05 38.36
C THR A 4 -54.27 0.74 37.39
N ALA A 5 -54.80 1.30 36.31
CA ALA A 5 -53.98 1.84 35.21
C ALA A 5 -53.02 2.96 35.64
N LYS A 6 -53.40 3.78 36.63
CA LYS A 6 -52.59 4.92 37.10
C LYS A 6 -51.28 4.51 37.81
N PRO A 7 -51.29 3.64 38.85
CA PRO A 7 -50.05 3.16 39.46
C PRO A 7 -49.24 2.30 38.49
N LEU A 8 -49.88 1.56 37.58
CA LEU A 8 -49.17 0.80 36.56
C LEU A 8 -48.37 1.71 35.61
N ALA A 9 -48.96 2.81 35.14
CA ALA A 9 -48.28 3.79 34.30
C ALA A 9 -47.07 4.43 35.00
N LEU A 10 -47.22 4.79 36.29
CA LEU A 10 -46.12 5.33 37.09
C LEU A 10 -44.97 4.32 37.26
N ILE A 11 -45.30 3.06 37.53
CA ILE A 11 -44.30 1.99 37.69
C ILE A 11 -43.55 1.77 36.38
N ILE A 12 -44.24 1.74 35.24
CA ILE A 12 -43.59 1.59 33.92
C ILE A 12 -42.62 2.75 33.68
N LEU A 13 -43.01 3.99 33.96
CA LEU A 13 -42.13 5.15 33.84
C LEU A 13 -40.88 4.98 34.72
N VAL A 14 -41.07 4.64 36.00
CA VAL A 14 -39.96 4.46 36.95
C VAL A 14 -39.04 3.30 36.53
N VAL A 15 -39.58 2.21 35.98
CA VAL A 15 -38.77 1.07 35.54
C VAL A 15 -37.97 1.40 34.28
N ILE A 16 -38.56 2.10 33.30
CA ILE A 16 -37.84 2.48 32.07
C ILE A 16 -36.73 3.49 32.41
N PHE A 17 -37.08 4.61 33.02
CA PHE A 17 -36.10 5.68 33.29
C PHE A 17 -35.16 5.32 34.43
N GLY A 18 -35.66 4.63 35.46
CA GLY A 18 -34.83 4.12 36.56
C GLY A 18 -33.89 3.02 36.10
N GLY A 19 -34.32 2.15 35.18
CA GLY A 19 -33.45 1.14 34.55
C GLY A 19 -32.31 1.79 33.77
N VAL A 20 -32.59 2.78 32.92
CA VAL A 20 -31.57 3.53 32.16
C VAL A 20 -30.59 4.26 33.10
N LEU A 21 -31.09 4.94 34.14
CA LEU A 21 -30.24 5.63 35.11
C LEU A 21 -29.36 4.66 35.92
N LEU A 22 -29.93 3.54 36.37
CA LEU A 22 -29.20 2.52 37.12
C LEU A 22 -28.10 1.92 36.24
N THR A 23 -28.46 1.46 35.06
CA THR A 23 -27.52 0.78 34.16
C THR A 23 -26.45 1.72 33.60
N GLY A 24 -26.74 3.01 33.41
CA GLY A 24 -25.73 4.03 33.13
C GLY A 24 -24.78 4.29 34.30
N ALA A 25 -25.27 4.31 35.55
CA ALA A 25 -24.42 4.52 36.73
C ALA A 25 -23.46 3.37 37.05
N PHE A 26 -23.72 2.16 36.53
CA PHE A 26 -22.86 0.98 36.67
C PHE A 26 -21.96 0.74 35.45
N ASP A 27 -21.91 1.67 34.48
CA ASP A 27 -21.20 1.51 33.20
C ASP A 27 -21.54 0.18 32.49
N TRP A 28 -22.78 -0.32 32.66
CA TRP A 28 -23.22 -1.57 32.02
C TRP A 28 -23.51 -1.43 30.53
N TRP A 29 -23.34 -0.23 29.96
CA TRP A 29 -23.42 0.03 28.53
C TRP A 29 -22.05 0.50 28.06
N THR A 30 -21.31 -0.36 27.34
CA THR A 30 -20.11 0.04 26.62
C THR A 30 -20.52 0.56 25.25
N THR A 31 -20.25 1.83 24.98
CA THR A 31 -20.41 2.45 23.64
C THR A 31 -19.13 2.41 22.81
N GLU A 32 -18.06 1.89 23.38
CA GLU A 32 -16.75 1.80 22.73
C GLU A 32 -16.64 0.47 22.00
N THR A 33 -16.61 0.52 20.67
CA THR A 33 -16.34 -0.67 19.86
C THR A 33 -14.87 -1.06 20.05
N THR A 34 -14.65 -2.24 20.59
CA THR A 34 -13.33 -2.88 20.59
C THR A 34 -12.96 -3.26 19.16
N ARG A 35 -11.86 -2.69 18.65
CA ARG A 35 -11.30 -2.96 17.32
C ARG A 35 -10.09 -3.90 17.41
N ILE A 36 -10.29 -5.05 18.07
CA ILE A 36 -9.27 -6.07 18.22
C ILE A 36 -9.70 -7.27 17.37
N PRO A 37 -8.94 -7.65 16.33
CA PRO A 37 -9.27 -8.80 15.51
C PRO A 37 -9.28 -10.11 16.31
N ALA A 38 -10.05 -11.09 15.85
CA ALA A 38 -9.89 -12.48 16.25
C ALA A 38 -8.47 -12.98 15.89
N THR A 39 -7.97 -13.97 16.64
CA THR A 39 -6.70 -14.62 16.35
C THR A 39 -6.93 -16.00 15.74
N PHE A 40 -5.99 -16.48 14.93
CA PHE A 40 -6.00 -17.88 14.49
C PHE A 40 -5.96 -18.83 15.69
N SER A 41 -6.84 -19.82 15.70
CA SER A 41 -6.93 -20.81 16.79
C SER A 41 -5.92 -21.94 16.64
N GLU A 42 -5.50 -22.27 15.41
CA GLU A 42 -4.68 -23.42 15.07
C GLU A 42 -3.74 -23.09 13.90
N GLY A 43 -2.75 -23.96 13.65
CA GLY A 43 -1.76 -23.80 12.58
C GLY A 43 -0.53 -22.98 12.97
N GLU A 44 0.34 -22.69 12.01
CA GLU A 44 1.59 -21.94 12.22
C GLU A 44 1.33 -20.47 12.61
N ALA A 45 0.19 -19.92 12.19
CA ALA A 45 -0.24 -18.58 12.55
C ALA A 45 -1.00 -18.50 13.89
N ALA A 46 -1.14 -19.60 14.64
CA ALA A 46 -1.92 -19.63 15.87
C ALA A 46 -1.49 -18.54 16.87
N GLY A 47 -2.47 -17.81 17.41
CA GLY A 47 -2.25 -16.68 18.30
C GLY A 47 -1.92 -15.35 17.61
N GLN A 48 -1.71 -15.34 16.30
CA GLN A 48 -1.62 -14.10 15.50
C GLN A 48 -3.02 -13.64 15.11
N TYR A 49 -3.21 -12.33 14.96
CA TYR A 49 -4.47 -11.77 14.48
C TYR A 49 -4.79 -12.24 13.06
N ASP A 50 -6.07 -12.52 12.81
CA ASP A 50 -6.58 -12.95 11.52
C ASP A 50 -6.99 -11.72 10.68
N PRO A 51 -6.34 -11.47 9.52
CA PRO A 51 -6.71 -10.39 8.64
C PRO A 51 -8.18 -10.47 8.17
N ALA A 52 -8.78 -11.66 8.11
CA ALA A 52 -10.17 -11.83 7.71
C ALA A 52 -11.17 -11.16 8.68
N ASP A 53 -10.79 -10.92 9.94
CA ASP A 53 -11.64 -10.22 10.92
C ASP A 53 -11.49 -8.69 10.89
N ILE A 54 -10.71 -8.13 9.95
CA ILE A 54 -10.74 -6.68 9.71
C ILE A 54 -12.14 -6.27 9.26
N ARG A 55 -12.67 -5.21 9.88
CA ARG A 55 -14.03 -4.71 9.67
C ARG A 55 -13.99 -3.30 9.10
N GLY A 56 -15.02 -2.92 8.36
CA GLY A 56 -15.09 -1.58 7.75
C GLY A 56 -15.02 -0.43 8.76
N SER A 57 -15.42 -0.64 10.02
CA SER A 57 -15.30 0.36 11.09
C SER A 57 -13.90 0.53 11.66
N TYR A 58 -12.91 -0.23 11.17
CA TYR A 58 -11.52 -0.12 11.57
C TYR A 58 -10.89 1.05 10.83
N THR A 59 -9.91 1.69 11.45
CA THR A 59 -9.05 2.66 10.78
C THR A 59 -7.78 1.99 10.28
N PHE A 60 -7.04 2.64 9.37
CA PHE A 60 -5.70 2.13 9.03
C PHE A 60 -4.76 2.14 10.24
N GLY A 61 -4.96 3.03 11.22
CA GLY A 61 -4.23 2.97 12.50
C GLY A 61 -4.54 1.73 13.34
N ASP A 62 -5.78 1.24 13.32
CA ASP A 62 -6.15 -0.03 13.97
C ASP A 62 -5.49 -1.23 13.28
N VAL A 63 -5.43 -1.20 11.95
CA VAL A 63 -4.75 -2.22 11.13
C VAL A 63 -3.24 -2.20 11.40
N GLU A 64 -2.63 -1.02 11.46
CA GLU A 64 -1.21 -0.86 11.81
C GLU A 64 -0.91 -1.42 13.20
N SER A 65 -1.73 -1.07 14.19
CA SER A 65 -1.55 -1.52 15.57
C SER A 65 -1.69 -3.02 15.73
N SER A 66 -2.58 -3.65 14.94
CA SER A 66 -2.85 -5.09 15.04
C SER A 66 -1.89 -5.92 14.19
N PHE A 67 -1.56 -5.49 12.98
CA PHE A 67 -0.88 -6.30 11.98
C PHE A 67 0.51 -5.78 11.60
N ALA A 68 0.97 -4.67 12.20
CA ALA A 68 2.23 -4.00 11.88
C ALA A 68 2.38 -3.63 10.40
N VAL A 69 1.26 -3.27 9.75
CA VAL A 69 1.22 -2.71 8.40
C VAL A 69 1.10 -1.19 8.53
N PRO A 70 2.14 -0.39 8.17
CA PRO A 70 2.12 1.05 8.39
C PRO A 70 0.92 1.73 7.71
N ALA A 71 0.21 2.62 8.42
CA ALA A 71 -0.92 3.34 7.83
C ALA A 71 -0.51 4.17 6.61
N ALA A 72 0.73 4.67 6.57
CA ALA A 72 1.29 5.36 5.42
C ALA A 72 1.42 4.45 4.18
N GLU A 73 1.77 3.17 4.38
CA GLU A 73 1.85 2.21 3.28
C GLU A 73 0.46 1.79 2.81
N LEU A 74 -0.52 1.66 3.72
CA LEU A 74 -1.93 1.47 3.36
C LEU A 74 -2.45 2.66 2.56
N ALA A 75 -2.16 3.89 2.99
CA ALA A 75 -2.54 5.09 2.26
C ALA A 75 -1.94 5.13 0.84
N ALA A 76 -0.65 4.78 0.70
CA ALA A 76 0.00 4.68 -0.60
C ALA A 76 -0.58 3.54 -1.47
N ALA A 77 -0.82 2.37 -0.86
CA ALA A 77 -1.39 1.21 -1.53
C ALA A 77 -2.77 1.52 -2.13
N PHE A 78 -3.61 2.23 -1.39
CA PHE A 78 -4.96 2.59 -1.79
C PHE A 78 -5.08 4.01 -2.36
N ALA A 79 -3.97 4.65 -2.71
CA ALA A 79 -3.91 5.97 -3.33
C ALA A 79 -4.78 7.03 -2.63
N LEU A 80 -4.73 7.08 -1.30
CA LEU A 80 -5.45 8.09 -0.52
C LEU A 80 -4.97 9.50 -0.88
N PRO A 81 -5.86 10.51 -0.89
CA PRO A 81 -5.48 11.90 -1.08
C PRO A 81 -4.45 12.36 -0.03
N PRO A 82 -3.48 13.22 -0.40
CA PRO A 82 -2.36 13.60 0.46
C PRO A 82 -2.77 14.44 1.69
N ASP A 83 -3.97 15.00 1.69
CA ASP A 83 -4.55 15.80 2.78
C ASP A 83 -5.33 14.96 3.81
N VAL A 84 -5.49 13.66 3.56
CA VAL A 84 -6.18 12.74 4.47
C VAL A 84 -5.21 12.24 5.56
N ASP A 85 -5.68 12.26 6.80
CA ASP A 85 -4.99 11.58 7.90
C ASP A 85 -5.13 10.07 7.73
N ALA A 86 -4.07 9.43 7.23
CA ALA A 86 -4.03 8.00 6.99
C ALA A 86 -4.40 7.18 8.23
N ALA A 87 -3.91 7.54 9.42
CA ALA A 87 -4.14 6.74 10.62
C ALA A 87 -5.60 6.79 11.08
N ALA A 88 -6.30 7.89 10.80
CA ALA A 88 -7.70 8.08 11.16
C ALA A 88 -8.70 7.62 10.08
N PHE A 89 -8.22 7.27 8.89
CA PHE A 89 -9.06 6.88 7.76
C PHE A 89 -9.75 5.54 8.01
N GLU A 90 -11.09 5.49 7.92
CA GLU A 90 -11.86 4.26 8.10
C GLU A 90 -11.86 3.38 6.85
N VAL A 91 -11.69 2.08 7.05
CA VAL A 91 -11.58 1.08 5.97
C VAL A 91 -12.82 1.08 5.06
N LYS A 92 -14.02 1.24 5.62
CA LYS A 92 -15.27 1.30 4.84
C LYS A 92 -15.33 2.50 3.88
N ASP A 93 -14.58 3.57 4.17
CA ASP A 93 -14.63 4.78 3.35
C ASP A 93 -13.88 4.60 2.03
N LEU A 94 -13.09 3.51 1.87
CA LEU A 94 -12.52 3.11 0.58
C LEU A 94 -13.60 2.86 -0.48
N GLU A 95 -14.74 2.27 -0.10
CA GLU A 95 -15.84 2.01 -1.03
C GLU A 95 -16.38 3.31 -1.63
N SER A 96 -16.31 4.40 -0.87
CA SER A 96 -16.68 5.74 -1.37
C SER A 96 -15.62 6.33 -2.28
N LEU A 97 -14.33 6.07 -2.02
CA LEU A 97 -13.22 6.52 -2.86
C LEU A 97 -13.26 5.87 -4.25
N TYR A 98 -13.74 4.62 -4.32
CA TYR A 98 -13.75 3.80 -5.52
C TYR A 98 -15.17 3.50 -6.06
N ALA A 99 -16.17 4.29 -5.66
CA ALA A 99 -17.58 4.05 -5.99
C ALA A 99 -17.88 4.03 -7.50
N ASP A 100 -17.03 4.65 -8.33
CA ASP A 100 -17.17 4.73 -9.79
C ASP A 100 -16.63 3.50 -10.54
N LEU A 101 -16.01 2.54 -9.84
CA LEU A 101 -15.48 1.33 -10.44
C LEU A 101 -16.55 0.23 -10.58
N GLU A 102 -16.42 -0.62 -11.60
CA GLU A 102 -17.30 -1.77 -11.79
C GLU A 102 -17.08 -2.87 -10.73
N VAL A 103 -15.91 -2.87 -10.11
CA VAL A 103 -15.52 -3.80 -9.04
C VAL A 103 -15.27 -3.05 -7.75
N GLU A 104 -15.59 -3.69 -6.63
CA GLU A 104 -15.47 -3.08 -5.32
C GLU A 104 -14.01 -3.07 -4.82
N ILE A 105 -13.54 -1.89 -4.42
CA ILE A 105 -12.33 -1.74 -3.61
C ILE A 105 -12.77 -1.23 -2.24
N GLY A 106 -12.66 -2.09 -1.24
CA GLY A 106 -13.27 -1.86 0.07
C GLY A 106 -12.63 -2.67 1.19
N THR A 107 -13.44 -3.09 2.15
CA THR A 107 -12.94 -3.83 3.33
C THR A 107 -12.22 -5.12 2.94
N ALA A 108 -12.76 -5.86 1.97
CA ALA A 108 -12.16 -7.12 1.51
C ALA A 108 -10.78 -6.92 0.86
N SER A 109 -10.59 -5.82 0.12
CA SER A 109 -9.29 -5.42 -0.44
C SER A 109 -8.26 -5.15 0.65
N VAL A 110 -8.64 -4.51 1.77
CA VAL A 110 -7.73 -4.28 2.90
C VAL A 110 -7.35 -5.59 3.59
N ARG A 111 -8.31 -6.51 3.79
CA ARG A 111 -8.02 -7.85 4.33
C ARG A 111 -7.00 -8.61 3.49
N LEU A 112 -7.23 -8.64 2.18
CA LEU A 112 -6.35 -9.28 1.21
C LEU A 112 -4.95 -8.65 1.24
N PHE A 113 -4.86 -7.33 1.17
CA PHE A 113 -3.59 -6.61 1.23
C PHE A 113 -2.84 -6.91 2.52
N THR A 114 -3.49 -6.80 3.68
CA THR A 114 -2.87 -7.05 4.99
C THR A 114 -2.38 -8.49 5.12
N ALA A 115 -3.15 -9.49 4.67
CA ALA A 115 -2.72 -10.88 4.69
C ALA A 115 -1.50 -11.13 3.79
N PHE A 116 -1.49 -10.51 2.61
CA PHE A 116 -0.40 -10.68 1.66
C PHE A 116 0.87 -9.96 2.13
N TYR A 117 0.70 -8.79 2.74
CA TYR A 117 1.76 -7.98 3.31
C TYR A 117 2.49 -8.69 4.46
N THR A 118 1.71 -9.31 5.35
CA THR A 118 2.20 -9.99 6.55
C THR A 118 2.63 -11.43 6.30
N GLY A 119 2.23 -12.03 5.17
CA GLY A 119 2.45 -13.45 4.90
C GLY A 119 1.45 -14.37 5.61
N LEU A 120 0.42 -13.82 6.27
CA LEU A 120 -0.56 -14.59 7.02
C LEU A 120 -1.50 -15.40 6.11
N PRO A 121 -2.08 -16.51 6.61
CA PRO A 121 -3.07 -17.29 5.87
C PRO A 121 -4.29 -16.44 5.47
N TYR A 122 -4.84 -16.68 4.28
CA TYR A 122 -6.05 -16.03 3.80
C TYR A 122 -6.78 -16.94 2.82
N ASP A 123 -8.10 -17.05 2.96
CA ASP A 123 -8.93 -17.88 2.08
C ASP A 123 -9.39 -17.08 0.86
N LEU A 124 -8.70 -17.28 -0.26
CA LEU A 124 -9.01 -16.65 -1.55
C LEU A 124 -10.31 -17.19 -2.19
N SER A 125 -10.90 -18.25 -1.64
CA SER A 125 -12.18 -18.80 -2.12
C SER A 125 -13.40 -18.22 -1.40
N ALA A 126 -13.20 -17.52 -0.28
CA ALA A 126 -14.28 -16.95 0.52
C ALA A 126 -14.92 -15.74 -0.17
N GLU A 127 -14.10 -14.84 -0.73
CA GLU A 127 -14.55 -13.65 -1.43
C GLU A 127 -13.56 -13.26 -2.54
N GLU A 128 -14.09 -12.86 -3.70
CA GLU A 128 -13.29 -12.33 -4.80
C GLU A 128 -12.98 -10.87 -4.52
N SER A 129 -11.70 -10.52 -4.39
CA SER A 129 -11.26 -9.20 -3.98
C SER A 129 -10.20 -8.67 -4.93
N TYR A 130 -10.32 -7.38 -5.26
CA TYR A 130 -9.41 -6.70 -6.17
C TYR A 130 -8.49 -5.76 -5.38
N LEU A 131 -7.28 -5.54 -5.90
CA LEU A 131 -6.35 -4.54 -5.40
C LEU A 131 -6.03 -3.51 -6.49
N PRO A 132 -5.85 -2.23 -6.13
CA PRO A 132 -5.28 -1.26 -7.06
C PRO A 132 -3.82 -1.61 -7.36
N ARG A 133 -3.34 -1.26 -8.56
CA ARG A 133 -1.96 -1.52 -9.01
C ARG A 133 -0.91 -1.08 -7.98
N GLN A 134 -1.10 0.08 -7.34
CA GLN A 134 -0.18 0.62 -6.35
C GLN A 134 0.00 -0.33 -5.15
N ALA A 135 -1.09 -0.94 -4.68
CA ALA A 135 -1.04 -1.94 -3.62
C ALA A 135 -0.25 -3.19 -4.06
N VAL A 136 -0.46 -3.65 -5.29
CA VAL A 136 0.22 -4.83 -5.84
C VAL A 136 1.71 -4.60 -6.00
N GLU A 137 2.11 -3.43 -6.51
CA GLU A 137 3.52 -3.04 -6.64
C GLU A 137 4.24 -3.00 -5.28
N LEU A 138 3.57 -2.49 -4.23
CA LEU A 138 4.11 -2.50 -2.86
C LEU A 138 4.32 -3.94 -2.34
N LEU A 139 3.35 -4.82 -2.55
CA LEU A 139 3.46 -6.22 -2.14
C LEU A 139 4.58 -6.96 -2.88
N ILE A 140 4.73 -6.73 -4.19
CA ILE A 140 5.80 -7.31 -5.01
C ILE A 140 7.17 -6.78 -4.58
N ALA A 141 7.29 -5.47 -4.33
CA ALA A 141 8.54 -4.85 -3.91
C ALA A 141 9.06 -5.41 -2.57
N ARG A 142 8.15 -5.88 -1.69
CA ARG A 142 8.51 -6.53 -0.42
C ARG A 142 9.07 -7.94 -0.60
N GLY A 143 8.73 -8.63 -1.69
CA GLY A 143 9.27 -9.95 -2.04
C GLY A 143 8.79 -11.12 -1.17
N ASN A 144 7.75 -10.96 -0.36
CA ASN A 144 7.24 -11.99 0.57
C ASN A 144 6.06 -12.81 0.00
N LEU A 145 5.79 -12.70 -1.31
CA LEU A 145 4.65 -13.37 -1.95
C LEU A 145 5.05 -14.75 -2.48
N SER A 146 4.20 -15.75 -2.25
CA SER A 146 4.29 -17.05 -2.92
C SER A 146 3.88 -16.94 -4.39
N ALA A 147 4.28 -17.92 -5.21
CA ALA A 147 3.91 -17.98 -6.62
C ALA A 147 2.38 -17.96 -6.84
N ASP A 148 1.63 -18.65 -5.98
CA ASP A 148 0.17 -18.69 -6.04
C ASP A 148 -0.46 -17.31 -5.77
N ARG A 149 0.11 -16.54 -4.83
CA ARG A 149 -0.35 -15.18 -4.53
C ARG A 149 -0.04 -14.22 -5.67
N LEU A 150 1.13 -14.34 -6.29
CA LEU A 150 1.48 -13.55 -7.47
C LEU A 150 0.51 -13.83 -8.63
N ALA A 151 0.21 -15.10 -8.90
CA ALA A 151 -0.74 -15.49 -9.93
C ALA A 151 -2.17 -14.98 -9.64
N TYR A 152 -2.58 -14.95 -8.37
CA TYR A 152 -3.85 -14.34 -7.98
C TYR A 152 -3.88 -12.85 -8.30
N LEU A 153 -2.82 -12.11 -7.95
CA LEU A 153 -2.74 -10.66 -8.19
C LEU A 153 -2.76 -10.32 -9.69
N ASP A 154 -2.11 -11.11 -10.56
CA ASP A 154 -2.11 -10.86 -12.01
C ASP A 154 -3.53 -10.78 -12.61
N GLY A 155 -4.50 -11.50 -12.05
CA GLY A 155 -5.91 -11.47 -12.49
C GLY A 155 -6.81 -10.51 -11.70
N HIS A 156 -6.37 -10.03 -10.54
CA HIS A 156 -7.18 -9.25 -9.59
C HIS A 156 -6.55 -7.88 -9.29
N THR A 157 -5.85 -7.31 -10.26
CA THR A 157 -5.25 -5.97 -10.20
C THR A 157 -6.05 -4.99 -11.04
N LEU A 158 -6.31 -3.80 -10.51
CA LEU A 158 -6.95 -2.71 -11.23
C LEU A 158 -5.97 -1.58 -11.56
N ASP A 159 -6.05 -1.16 -12.81
CA ASP A 159 -5.34 0.00 -13.31
C ASP A 159 -6.18 1.24 -13.14
N LEU A 160 -5.89 1.99 -12.08
CA LEU A 160 -6.44 3.32 -11.87
C LEU A 160 -5.82 4.38 -12.82
N ALA A 161 -5.05 3.95 -13.83
CA ALA A 161 -4.42 4.78 -14.84
C ALA A 161 -5.43 5.34 -15.86
N THR A 162 -6.53 5.92 -15.38
CA THR A 162 -7.35 6.90 -16.11
C THR A 162 -8.13 7.77 -15.10
N GLN A 163 -7.42 8.46 -14.22
CA GLN A 163 -7.86 9.81 -13.85
C GLN A 163 -6.84 10.77 -14.44
N PRO A 164 -7.26 11.79 -15.21
CA PRO A 164 -6.35 12.81 -15.68
C PRO A 164 -5.75 13.47 -14.44
N GLU A 165 -4.44 13.32 -14.28
CA GLU A 165 -3.65 14.30 -13.56
C GLU A 165 -4.16 15.67 -14.00
N ALA A 166 -4.62 16.45 -13.03
CA ALA A 166 -5.00 17.82 -13.26
C ALA A 166 -3.84 18.52 -13.98
N GLU A 167 -4.04 18.73 -15.27
CA GLU A 167 -3.20 19.50 -16.13
C GLU A 167 -3.13 20.91 -15.55
N GLY A 168 -1.95 21.29 -15.04
CA GLY A 168 -1.59 22.69 -14.81
C GLY A 168 -1.24 23.07 -13.39
N ALA A 169 0.01 22.80 -12.99
CA ALA A 169 0.74 23.72 -12.11
C ALA A 169 2.27 23.54 -12.22
N THR A 170 2.84 23.99 -13.33
CA THR A 170 4.08 24.78 -13.29
C THR A 170 3.87 25.99 -14.21
N PRO A 171 4.45 27.18 -13.94
CA PRO A 171 5.72 27.40 -13.24
C PRO A 171 5.75 28.59 -12.24
N SER A 172 6.66 28.54 -11.27
CA SER A 172 7.73 29.56 -11.12
C SER A 172 8.54 29.36 -9.84
N ALA A 173 9.87 29.36 -10.04
CA ALA A 173 10.89 29.47 -9.02
C ALA A 173 10.69 30.72 -8.12
N PRO A 174 11.28 30.69 -6.91
CA PRO A 174 12.57 31.39 -6.75
C PRO A 174 13.71 30.48 -6.26
N GLN A 175 14.80 30.53 -7.02
CA GLN A 175 16.20 30.51 -6.56
C GLN A 175 16.41 31.52 -5.41
N ILE A 176 17.29 31.42 -4.40
CA ILE A 176 18.47 30.61 -4.04
C ILE A 176 18.72 30.86 -2.53
N GLU A 177 19.60 30.03 -1.93
CA GLU A 177 20.60 30.32 -0.85
C GLU A 177 20.46 29.36 0.35
N ALA A 178 21.01 28.14 0.27
CA ALA A 178 22.36 27.72 0.72
C ALA A 178 22.51 27.75 2.26
N THR A 179 22.99 26.73 3.00
CA THR A 179 24.02 25.70 2.79
C THR A 179 23.96 24.66 3.96
N PRO A 180 24.88 23.70 4.13
CA PRO A 180 24.67 22.26 3.95
C PRO A 180 24.69 21.46 5.27
N THR A 181 24.36 20.17 5.23
CA THR A 181 25.14 19.12 5.92
C THR A 181 24.80 17.78 5.29
N VAL A 182 25.86 17.14 4.83
CA VAL A 182 25.94 15.84 4.18
C VAL A 182 25.59 14.73 5.16
N ALA A 183 24.81 13.75 4.69
CA ALA A 183 24.99 12.36 5.05
C ALA A 183 24.72 11.52 3.79
N HIS A 184 25.75 11.38 2.97
CA HIS A 184 25.91 10.23 2.09
C HIS A 184 25.91 8.97 2.96
N THR A 185 25.02 8.04 2.65
CA THR A 185 25.31 6.61 2.79
C THR A 185 25.12 5.99 1.40
N PRO A 186 26.22 5.71 0.69
CA PRO A 186 26.21 4.91 -0.52
C PRO A 186 26.24 3.43 -0.11
N GLU A 187 25.30 2.64 -0.59
CA GLU A 187 25.42 1.17 -0.66
C GLU A 187 24.88 0.75 -2.04
N ALA A 188 25.63 1.18 -3.07
CA ALA A 188 25.69 0.46 -4.33
C ALA A 188 26.88 -0.49 -4.21
N GLU A 189 26.64 -1.66 -3.61
CA GLU A 189 27.51 -2.80 -3.86
C GLU A 189 27.01 -3.55 -5.10
N ASP A 190 27.98 -3.82 -5.96
CA ASP A 190 28.02 -4.74 -7.09
C ASP A 190 27.19 -4.39 -8.32
N GLY A 191 27.71 -3.44 -9.12
CA GLY A 191 27.84 -3.53 -10.58
C GLY A 191 26.64 -3.96 -11.42
N THR A 192 25.44 -3.99 -10.86
CA THR A 192 24.28 -4.68 -11.43
C THR A 192 23.25 -3.64 -11.82
N ILE A 193 22.89 -3.64 -13.09
CA ILE A 193 21.88 -2.74 -13.64
C ILE A 193 20.49 -3.19 -13.15
N ARG A 194 19.84 -2.33 -12.36
CA ARG A 194 18.47 -2.52 -11.85
C ARG A 194 17.50 -1.56 -12.53
N GLY A 195 16.20 -1.73 -12.26
CA GLY A 195 15.15 -0.88 -12.83
C GLY A 195 15.23 0.61 -12.44
N LYS A 196 16.09 0.99 -11.49
CA LYS A 196 16.37 2.37 -11.08
C LYS A 196 17.77 2.87 -11.51
N THR A 197 18.51 2.07 -12.28
CA THR A 197 19.86 2.46 -12.70
C THR A 197 19.80 3.51 -13.80
N THR A 198 20.55 4.58 -13.60
CA THR A 198 20.67 5.71 -14.54
C THR A 198 21.90 5.54 -15.44
N PHE A 199 21.93 6.27 -16.55
CA PHE A 199 23.15 6.35 -17.35
C PHE A 199 24.32 7.00 -16.60
N GLN A 200 24.05 7.86 -15.62
CA GLN A 200 25.04 8.44 -14.72
C GLN A 200 25.73 7.36 -13.89
N GLU A 201 24.97 6.41 -13.35
CA GLU A 201 25.54 5.28 -12.60
C GLU A 201 26.45 4.41 -13.47
N LEU A 202 26.12 4.21 -14.75
CA LEU A 202 27.01 3.49 -15.69
C LEU A 202 28.33 4.22 -15.92
N LEU A 203 28.28 5.55 -16.05
CA LEU A 203 29.47 6.39 -16.18
C LEU A 203 30.29 6.37 -14.88
N ASP A 204 29.62 6.41 -13.74
CA ASP A 204 30.24 6.35 -12.41
C ASP A 204 30.89 4.97 -12.16
N TRP A 205 30.36 3.89 -12.75
CA TRP A 205 30.96 2.55 -12.76
C TRP A 205 32.10 2.40 -13.78
N GLY A 206 32.41 3.44 -14.55
CA GLY A 206 33.55 3.49 -15.46
C GLY A 206 33.25 3.00 -16.89
N VAL A 207 31.98 2.81 -17.26
CA VAL A 207 31.63 2.47 -18.65
C VAL A 207 31.78 3.73 -19.52
N PRO A 208 32.63 3.70 -20.56
CA PRO A 208 32.81 4.86 -21.43
C PRO A 208 31.56 5.12 -22.29
N PRO A 209 31.21 6.39 -22.56
CA PRO A 209 29.98 6.77 -23.27
C PRO A 209 29.92 6.15 -24.68
N GLU A 210 31.06 5.99 -25.35
CA GLU A 210 31.15 5.36 -26.68
C GLU A 210 30.61 3.92 -26.70
N ARG A 211 30.77 3.18 -25.60
CA ARG A 211 30.27 1.80 -25.47
C ARG A 211 28.79 1.77 -25.19
N ILE A 212 28.32 2.69 -24.36
CA ILE A 212 26.90 2.90 -24.11
C ILE A 212 26.20 3.25 -25.43
N GLU A 213 26.73 4.19 -26.22
CA GLU A 213 26.17 4.57 -27.52
C GLU A 213 26.14 3.40 -28.53
N THR A 214 27.16 2.54 -28.51
CA THR A 214 27.20 1.34 -29.34
C THR A 214 26.09 0.36 -28.97
N VAL A 215 25.82 0.19 -27.67
CA VAL A 215 24.73 -0.68 -27.17
C VAL A 215 23.36 -0.07 -27.44
N LEU A 216 23.21 1.24 -27.30
CA LEU A 216 21.96 1.96 -27.55
C LEU A 216 21.65 2.11 -29.05
N GLY A 217 22.65 1.93 -29.93
CA GLY A 217 22.50 2.13 -31.37
C GLY A 217 22.27 3.59 -31.79
N GLY A 218 22.61 4.54 -30.92
CA GLY A 218 22.30 5.96 -31.08
C GLY A 218 23.03 6.86 -30.08
N ALA A 219 22.79 8.18 -30.17
CA ALA A 219 23.39 9.16 -29.28
C ALA A 219 22.91 8.94 -27.83
N MET A 220 23.82 9.07 -26.87
CA MET A 220 23.52 8.87 -25.46
C MET A 220 22.45 9.85 -24.97
N PRO A 221 21.41 9.38 -24.24
CA PRO A 221 20.43 10.26 -23.62
C PRO A 221 21.06 11.06 -22.46
N ALA A 222 20.30 11.98 -21.87
CA ALA A 222 20.75 12.73 -20.70
C ALA A 222 21.21 11.77 -19.58
N SER A 223 22.34 12.03 -18.93
CA SER A 223 22.95 11.08 -17.98
C SER A 223 22.04 10.73 -16.80
N GLY A 224 21.13 11.62 -16.39
CA GLY A 224 20.12 11.36 -15.37
C GLY A 224 18.94 10.47 -15.81
N THR A 225 18.88 10.04 -17.07
CA THR A 225 17.79 9.20 -17.59
C THR A 225 17.93 7.77 -17.06
N LEU A 226 16.80 7.16 -16.68
CA LEU A 226 16.75 5.75 -16.31
C LEU A 226 16.90 4.86 -17.54
N ILE A 227 17.70 3.79 -17.43
CA ILE A 227 17.90 2.83 -18.53
C ILE A 227 16.58 2.17 -18.91
N LYS A 228 15.73 1.89 -17.91
CA LYS A 228 14.38 1.33 -18.10
C LYS A 228 13.49 2.28 -18.91
N ASP A 229 13.46 3.56 -18.53
CA ASP A 229 12.64 4.56 -19.21
C ASP A 229 13.10 4.79 -20.65
N TYR A 230 14.42 4.77 -20.89
CA TYR A 230 14.97 4.84 -22.23
C TYR A 230 14.57 3.63 -23.09
N ALA A 231 14.66 2.41 -22.54
CA ALA A 231 14.23 1.21 -23.25
C ALA A 231 12.75 1.30 -23.65
N THR A 232 11.88 1.71 -22.71
CA THR A 232 10.45 1.91 -22.97
C THR A 232 10.21 3.00 -24.03
N ALA A 233 10.92 4.12 -23.96
CA ALA A 233 10.80 5.22 -24.93
C ALA A 233 11.23 4.83 -26.35
N GLN A 234 12.20 3.93 -26.49
CA GLN A 234 12.66 3.41 -27.79
C GLN A 234 11.88 2.17 -28.27
N GLY A 235 10.89 1.70 -27.50
CA GLY A 235 10.18 0.45 -27.79
C GLY A 235 11.08 -0.79 -27.72
N LEU A 236 12.19 -0.71 -26.98
CA LEU A 236 13.13 -1.79 -26.73
C LEU A 236 12.75 -2.56 -25.46
N GLU A 237 13.06 -3.85 -25.45
CA GLU A 237 12.80 -4.72 -24.33
C GLU A 237 13.89 -4.51 -23.27
N PHE A 238 13.48 -4.15 -22.03
CA PHE A 238 14.42 -3.75 -20.97
C PHE A 238 15.41 -4.87 -20.63
N ALA A 239 15.00 -6.14 -20.62
CA ALA A 239 15.93 -7.23 -20.30
C ALA A 239 17.05 -7.34 -21.35
N THR A 240 16.71 -7.26 -22.63
CA THR A 240 17.71 -7.23 -23.72
C THR A 240 18.70 -6.07 -23.58
N LEU A 241 18.21 -4.86 -23.29
CA LEU A 241 19.09 -3.68 -23.13
C LEU A 241 19.93 -3.76 -21.85
N ARG A 242 19.33 -4.21 -20.75
CA ARG A 242 20.01 -4.44 -19.47
C ARG A 242 21.15 -5.42 -19.64
N ASP A 243 20.90 -6.57 -20.26
CA ASP A 243 21.91 -7.62 -20.41
C ASP A 243 23.09 -7.16 -21.28
N ALA A 244 22.82 -6.36 -22.32
CA ALA A 244 23.86 -5.76 -23.16
C ALA A 244 24.70 -4.71 -22.40
N LEU A 245 24.08 -3.85 -21.59
CA LEU A 245 24.79 -2.87 -20.77
C LEU A 245 25.53 -3.53 -19.60
N GLN A 246 24.96 -4.58 -19.01
CA GLN A 246 25.56 -5.36 -17.92
C GLN A 246 26.87 -5.98 -18.37
N LEU A 247 26.95 -6.47 -19.61
CA LEU A 247 28.17 -7.02 -20.18
C LEU A 247 29.31 -5.99 -20.26
N GLU A 248 29.00 -4.73 -20.60
CA GLU A 248 30.01 -3.66 -20.61
C GLU A 248 30.41 -3.22 -19.19
N VAL A 249 29.46 -3.21 -18.23
CA VAL A 249 29.76 -2.96 -16.80
C VAL A 249 30.67 -4.05 -16.24
N ASP A 250 30.34 -5.33 -16.46
CA ASP A 250 31.12 -6.47 -16.02
C ASP A 250 32.53 -6.45 -16.63
N ALA A 251 32.66 -6.06 -17.91
CA ALA A 251 33.94 -5.94 -18.60
C ALA A 251 34.85 -4.85 -18.00
N VAL A 252 34.27 -3.79 -17.44
CA VAL A 252 35.01 -2.71 -16.77
C VAL A 252 35.36 -3.08 -15.34
N LEU A 253 34.43 -3.70 -14.60
CA LEU A 253 34.64 -4.08 -13.19
C LEU A 253 35.57 -5.29 -13.01
N THR A 254 35.75 -6.13 -14.04
CA THR A 254 36.64 -7.31 -14.00
C THR A 254 38.11 -6.97 -14.35
N ARG A 255 38.47 -5.69 -14.47
CA ARG A 255 39.79 -5.22 -14.93
C ARG A 255 40.61 -4.55 -13.85
#